data_AF-A0A958RA94-F1
#
_entry.id   AF-A0A958RA94-F1
#
_cell.length_a   1.000
_cell.length_b   1.000
_cell.length_c   1.000
_cell.angle_alpha   90.00
_cell.angle_beta   90.00
_cell.angle_gamma   90.00
#
_symmetry.space_group_name_H-M   'P 1'
#
loop_
_entity.id
_entity.type
_entity.pdbx_description
1 polymer ?
#
loop_
_entity_poly.entity_id
_entity_poly.type
_entity_poly.pdbx_seq_one_letter_code
_entity_poly.pdbx_strand_id
1 'polypeptide(L)'
;MKIKYQLSKSDFLEHQLYGSSKSESHNRKRRNNRIIVPIIFLVYGYYLSYKRGNYVGIILSAVWGTLWFLFYPKYSKWRYKRHFENHVAENYKNRIDKTVDM
;
A
#
# COMPACT_ATOMS: atom_id res chain seq x y z
N MET A 1 28.85 18.96 25.84
CA MET A 1 27.41 18.81 26.15
C MET A 1 27.02 17.40 25.73
N LYS A 2 26.49 16.56 26.64
CA LYS A 2 26.07 15.18 26.32
C LYS A 2 24.57 15.18 26.04
N ILE A 3 24.15 14.63 24.91
CA ILE A 3 22.73 14.56 24.54
C ILE A 3 22.26 13.14 24.75
N LYS A 4 21.29 12.95 25.66
CA LYS A 4 20.62 11.68 25.88
C LYS A 4 19.37 11.63 25.04
N TYR A 5 19.24 10.62 24.18
CA TYR A 5 18.04 10.42 23.39
C TYR A 5 17.65 8.93 23.39
N GLN A 6 16.36 8.69 23.22
CA GLN A 6 15.79 7.37 23.03
C GLN A 6 15.04 7.37 21.71
N LEU A 7 15.28 6.34 20.89
CA LEU A 7 14.54 6.15 19.65
C LEU A 7 13.33 5.26 19.94
N SER A 8 12.15 5.84 19.75
CA SER A 8 10.88 5.14 19.88
C SER A 8 10.60 4.29 18.64
N LYS A 9 9.72 3.30 18.79
CA LYS A 9 9.21 2.52 17.65
C LYS A 9 8.56 3.40 16.57
N SER A 10 7.90 4.48 16.98
CA SER A 10 7.27 5.47 16.08
C SER A 10 8.29 6.16 15.19
N ASP A 11 9.47 6.51 15.71
CA ASP A 11 10.49 7.23 14.95
C ASP A 11 11.04 6.36 13.82
N PHE A 12 11.31 5.08 14.10
CA PHE A 12 11.73 4.12 13.08
C PHE A 12 10.65 3.87 12.03
N LEU A 13 9.38 3.78 12.46
CA LEU A 13 8.25 3.59 11.56
C LEU A 13 8.07 4.80 10.63
N GLU A 14 8.15 6.02 11.18
CA GLU A 14 8.01 7.27 10.45
C GLU A 14 9.14 7.44 9.45
N HIS A 15 10.39 7.17 9.84
CA HIS A 15 11.53 7.20 8.93
C HIS A 15 11.36 6.25 7.73
N GLN A 16 10.93 5.00 7.96
CA GLN A 16 10.70 4.03 6.89
C GLN A 16 9.51 4.41 5.99
N LEU A 17 8.42 4.90 6.59
CA LEU A 17 7.26 5.39 5.84
C LEU A 17 7.63 6.62 4.99
N TYR A 18 8.44 7.53 5.54
CA TYR A 18 8.92 8.71 4.83
C TYR A 18 9.80 8.34 3.64
N GLY A 19 10.80 7.46 3.83
CA GLY A 19 11.63 6.97 2.73
C GLY A 19 10.81 6.27 1.64
N SER A 20 9.82 5.46 2.05
CA SER A 20 8.89 4.80 1.12
C SER A 20 7.95 5.78 0.40
N SER A 21 7.65 6.94 1.02
CA SER A 21 6.85 7.98 0.40
C SER A 21 7.62 8.73 -0.70
N LYS A 22 8.94 8.91 -0.54
CA LYS A 22 9.81 9.56 -1.52
C LYS A 22 10.36 8.66 -2.60
N SER A 23 10.39 7.34 -2.39
CA SER A 23 10.78 6.39 -3.42
C SER A 23 9.84 6.43 -4.62
N GLU A 24 10.34 6.87 -5.77
CA GLU A 24 9.60 6.86 -7.03
C GLU A 24 9.15 5.46 -7.43
N SER A 25 9.99 4.44 -7.18
CA SER A 25 9.67 3.05 -7.50
C SER A 25 8.43 2.57 -6.74
N HIS A 26 8.38 2.83 -5.42
CA HIS A 26 7.23 2.47 -4.60
C HIS A 26 5.97 3.22 -5.04
N ASN A 27 6.11 4.50 -5.38
CA ASN A 27 4.97 5.30 -5.81
C ASN A 27 4.43 4.87 -7.18
N ARG A 28 5.32 4.55 -8.13
CA ARG A 28 4.98 3.98 -9.44
C ARG A 28 4.28 2.63 -9.29
N LYS A 29 4.78 1.74 -8.42
CA LYS A 29 4.16 0.43 -8.17
C LYS A 29 2.75 0.55 -7.57
N ARG A 30 2.55 1.49 -6.63
CA ARG A 30 1.22 1.80 -6.07
C ARG A 30 0.25 2.30 -7.15
N ARG A 31 0.68 3.22 -8.01
CA ARG A 31 -0.14 3.73 -9.11
C ARG A 31 -0.48 2.65 -10.12
N ASN A 32 0.51 1.84 -10.52
CA ASN A 32 0.31 0.77 -11.50
C ASN A 32 -0.69 -0.27 -10.97
N ASN A 33 -0.54 -0.72 -9.72
CA ASN A 33 -1.49 -1.68 -9.13
C ASN A 33 -2.92 -1.12 -9.01
N ARG A 34 -3.08 0.21 -8.83
CA ARG A 34 -4.40 0.86 -8.81
C ARG A 34 -5.08 0.81 -10.17
N ILE A 35 -4.31 0.85 -11.27
CA ILE A 35 -4.81 0.96 -12.65
C ILE A 35 -4.93 -0.42 -13.32
N ILE A 36 -3.95 -1.30 -13.10
CA ILE A 36 -3.90 -2.63 -13.72
C ILE A 36 -5.12 -3.48 -13.31
N VAL A 37 -5.52 -3.43 -12.04
CA VAL A 37 -6.63 -4.27 -11.55
C VAL A 37 -7.97 -3.89 -12.21
N PRO A 38 -8.40 -2.62 -12.27
CA PRO A 38 -9.58 -2.21 -13.04
C PRO A 38 -9.50 -2.58 -14.53
N ILE A 39 -8.33 -2.44 -15.16
CA ILE A 39 -8.15 -2.83 -16.57
C ILE A 39 -8.45 -4.33 -16.76
N ILE A 40 -7.91 -5.18 -15.90
CA ILE A 40 -8.17 -6.63 -15.94
C ILE A 40 -9.67 -6.93 -15.77
N PHE A 41 -10.33 -6.25 -14.83
CA PHE A 41 -11.78 -6.40 -14.64
C PHE A 41 -12.59 -5.97 -15.87
N LEU A 42 -12.21 -4.87 -16.53
CA LEU A 42 -12.87 -4.39 -17.74
C LEU A 42 -12.68 -5.34 -18.92
N VAL A 43 -11.46 -5.85 -19.13
CA VAL A 43 -11.17 -6.85 -20.18
C VAL A 43 -11.98 -8.13 -19.93
N TYR A 44 -12.06 -8.58 -18.68
CA TYR A 44 -12.85 -9.74 -18.31
C TYR A 44 -14.37 -9.51 -18.51
N GLY A 45 -14.87 -8.33 -18.16
CA GLY A 45 -16.26 -7.94 -18.38
C GLY A 45 -16.63 -7.89 -19.85
N TYR A 46 -15.75 -7.35 -20.68
CA TYR A 46 -15.91 -7.32 -22.13
C TYR A 46 -15.97 -8.74 -22.72
N TYR A 47 -15.05 -9.62 -22.32
CA TYR A 47 -15.06 -11.02 -22.77
C TYR A 47 -16.36 -11.76 -22.39
N LEU A 48 -16.85 -11.56 -21.17
CA LEU A 48 -18.13 -12.12 -20.71
C LEU A 48 -19.32 -11.59 -21.51
N SER A 49 -19.35 -10.29 -21.78
CA SER A 49 -20.40 -9.65 -22.58
C SER A 49 -20.41 -10.15 -24.02
N TYR A 50 -19.23 -10.34 -24.63
CA TYR A 50 -19.10 -10.93 -25.96
C TYR A 50 -19.66 -12.36 -26.01
N LYS A 51 -19.37 -13.20 -25.01
CA LYS A 51 -19.87 -14.59 -24.96
C LYS A 51 -21.38 -14.72 -24.74
N ARG A 52 -21.98 -13.85 -23.92
CA ARG A 52 -23.41 -13.93 -23.56
C ARG A 52 -24.32 -13.08 -24.45
N GLY A 53 -23.75 -12.23 -25.30
CA GLY A 53 -24.51 -11.28 -26.13
C GLY A 53 -25.25 -10.21 -25.31
N ASN A 54 -24.87 -9.99 -24.05
CA ASN A 54 -25.52 -9.03 -23.16
C ASN A 54 -24.52 -8.09 -22.47
N TYR A 55 -24.96 -6.89 -22.10
CA TYR A 55 -24.11 -5.87 -21.47
C TYR A 55 -23.97 -6.05 -19.95
N VAL A 56 -24.54 -7.11 -19.37
CA VAL A 56 -24.51 -7.34 -17.92
C VAL A 56 -23.07 -7.56 -17.42
N GLY A 57 -22.25 -8.29 -18.20
CA GLY A 57 -20.84 -8.55 -17.86
C GLY A 57 -20.01 -7.27 -17.74
N ILE A 58 -20.11 -6.38 -18.73
CA ILE A 58 -19.35 -5.12 -18.72
C ILE A 58 -19.83 -4.16 -17.63
N ILE A 59 -21.13 -4.10 -17.35
CA ILE A 59 -21.68 -3.24 -16.27
C ILE A 59 -21.18 -3.69 -14.91
N LEU A 60 -21.30 -4.99 -14.58
CA LEU A 60 -20.84 -5.52 -13.30
C LEU A 60 -19.33 -5.32 -13.11
N SER A 61 -18.54 -5.61 -14.14
CA SER A 61 -17.09 -5.39 -14.10
C SER A 61 -16.71 -3.93 -13.96
N ALA A 62 -17.43 -3.00 -14.59
CA ALA A 62 -17.19 -1.57 -14.44
C ALA A 62 -17.50 -1.08 -13.01
N VAL A 63 -18.59 -1.57 -12.40
CA VAL A 63 -18.92 -1.27 -11.00
C VAL A 63 -17.83 -1.78 -10.06
N TRP A 64 -17.43 -3.05 -10.21
CA TRP A 64 -16.36 -3.63 -9.39
C TRP A 64 -15.01 -2.96 -9.59
N GLY A 65 -14.63 -2.63 -10.83
CA GLY A 65 -13.41 -1.89 -11.13
C GLY A 65 -13.41 -0.48 -10.52
N THR A 66 -14.54 0.20 -10.55
CA THR A 66 -14.71 1.53 -9.93
C THR A 66 -14.62 1.46 -8.42
N LEU A 67 -15.30 0.50 -7.79
CA LEU A 67 -15.19 0.25 -6.35
C LEU A 67 -13.73 -0.01 -5.97
N TRP A 68 -13.05 -0.91 -6.69
CA TRP A 68 -11.63 -1.17 -6.44
C TRP A 68 -10.80 0.11 -6.53
N PHE A 69 -10.97 0.90 -7.58
CA PHE A 69 -10.21 2.14 -7.79
C PHE A 69 -10.40 3.16 -6.64
N LEU A 70 -11.59 3.21 -6.03
CA LEU A 70 -11.93 4.06 -4.89
C LEU A 70 -11.38 3.50 -3.56
N PHE A 71 -11.51 2.20 -3.32
CA PHE A 71 -11.10 1.57 -2.06
C PHE A 71 -9.60 1.25 -1.98
N TYR A 72 -8.94 1.04 -3.13
CA TYR A 72 -7.51 0.71 -3.22
C TYR A 72 -6.56 1.69 -2.49
N PRO A 73 -6.69 3.03 -2.60
CA PRO A 73 -5.79 3.94 -1.87
C PRO A 73 -5.86 3.75 -0.35
N LYS A 74 -7.05 3.47 0.20
CA LYS A 74 -7.23 3.22 1.63
C LYS A 74 -6.60 1.89 2.05
N TYR A 75 -6.87 0.83 1.27
CA TYR A 75 -6.29 -0.50 1.50
C TYR A 75 -4.75 -0.47 1.40
N SER A 76 -4.20 0.19 0.38
CA SER A 76 -2.76 0.31 0.17
C SER A 76 -2.08 1.01 1.35
N LYS A 77 -2.64 2.12 1.85
CA LYS A 77 -2.08 2.83 3.01
C LYS A 77 -2.02 1.93 4.24
N TRP A 78 -3.11 1.23 4.54
CA TRP A 78 -3.19 0.31 5.67
C TRP A 78 -2.18 -0.85 5.55
N ARG A 79 -2.11 -1.48 4.38
CA ARG A 79 -1.19 -2.60 4.13
C ARG A 79 0.27 -2.20 4.30
N TYR A 80 0.66 -1.04 3.77
CA TYR A 80 2.04 -0.53 3.90
C TYR A 80 2.39 -0.19 5.35
N LYS A 81 1.48 0.49 6.07
CA LYS A 81 1.66 0.78 7.49
C LYS A 81 1.90 -0.51 8.28
N ARG A 82 1.03 -1.51 8.10
CA ARG A 82 1.14 -2.79 8.80
C ARG A 82 2.41 -3.58 8.43
N HIS A 83 2.84 -3.52 7.18
CA HIS A 83 4.10 -4.15 6.76
C HIS A 83 5.32 -3.54 7.47
N PHE A 84 5.42 -2.21 7.50
CA PHE A 84 6.52 -1.54 8.18
C PHE A 84 6.44 -1.68 9.71
N GLU A 85 5.24 -1.67 10.29
CA GLU A 85 5.06 -1.95 11.73
C GLU A 85 5.60 -3.32 12.13
N ASN A 86 5.31 -4.35 11.33
CA ASN A 86 5.83 -5.69 11.53
C ASN A 86 7.35 -5.73 11.33
N HIS A 87 7.86 -5.09 10.28
CA HIS A 87 9.29 -5.03 10.00
C HIS A 87 10.08 -4.35 11.11
N VAL A 88 9.57 -3.23 11.65
CA VAL A 88 10.18 -2.54 12.80
C VAL A 88 10.09 -3.40 14.06
N ALA A 89 8.94 -4.04 14.30
CA ALA A 89 8.77 -4.92 15.45
C ALA A 89 9.69 -6.14 15.40
N GLU A 90 10.01 -6.70 14.24
CA GLU A 90 10.88 -7.87 14.14
C GLU A 90 12.37 -7.49 14.20
N ASN A 91 12.79 -6.47 13.44
CA ASN A 91 14.21 -6.18 13.25
C ASN A 91 14.79 -5.21 14.29
N TYR A 92 13.95 -4.37 14.92
CA TYR A 92 14.40 -3.33 15.84
C TYR A 92 14.01 -3.59 17.29
N LYS A 93 13.40 -4.75 17.61
CA LYS A 93 13.09 -5.18 18.99
C LYS A 93 14.25 -5.00 19.96
N ASN A 94 15.48 -5.23 19.50
CA ASN A 94 16.70 -5.15 20.32
C ASN A 94 17.33 -3.74 20.40
N ARG A 95 16.78 -2.75 19.68
CA ARG A 95 17.29 -1.37 19.56
C ARG A 95 16.31 -0.30 20.05
N ILE A 96 15.03 -0.65 20.17
CA ILE A 96 13.97 0.25 20.68
C ILE A 96 14.16 0.45 22.19
N ASP A 97 13.91 1.67 22.66
CA ASP A 97 13.95 2.12 24.08
C ASP A 97 15.32 2.04 24.79
N LYS A 98 16.41 1.82 24.04
CA LYS A 98 17.77 1.97 24.60
C LYS A 98 18.18 3.44 24.62
N THR A 99 18.53 3.94 25.80
CA THR A 99 19.21 5.22 25.98
C THR A 99 20.62 5.12 25.40
N VAL A 100 20.92 5.95 24.41
CA VAL A 100 22.27 6.08 23.84
C VAL A 100 22.83 7.42 24.29
N ASP A 101 24.04 7.42 24.85
CA ASP A 101 24.78 8.63 25.18
C ASP A 101 25.77 8.93 24.04
N MET A 102 25.62 10.09 23.39
CA MET A 102 26.57 10.66 22.42
C MET A 102 27.30 11.86 23.01
#